data_AF-A0AAF0ZHT8-F1
#
_entry.id   AF-A0AAF0ZHT8-F1
#
_cell.length_a   1.000
_cell.length_b   1.000
_cell.length_c   1.000
_cell.angle_alpha   90.00
_cell.angle_beta   90.00
_cell.angle_gamma   90.00
#
_symmetry.space_group_name_H-M   'P 1'
#
loop_
_entity.id
_entity.type
_entity.pdbx_description
1 polymer ?
#
loop_
_entity_poly.entity_id
_entity_poly.type
_entity_poly.pdbx_seq_one_letter_code
_entity_poly.pdbx_strand_id
1 'polypeptide(L)' 'MYNGKSSHIRRRHNSVRQLLSSGIITIDYVKSKDNVSDPLTKGLTREGVERSSTGMGLCPRTSHRSGNST' A
#
# COMPACT_ATOMS: atom_id res chain seq x y z
N MET A 1 -9.90 -18.95 14.34
CA MET A 1 -11.06 -18.97 13.41
C MET A 1 -11.36 -17.54 12.96
N TYR A 2 -11.64 -17.32 11.67
CA TYR A 2 -11.88 -15.99 11.10
C TYR A 2 -13.17 -15.37 11.68
N ASN A 3 -13.07 -14.24 12.40
CA ASN A 3 -14.15 -13.70 13.24
C ASN A 3 -15.36 -13.13 12.46
N GLY A 4 -15.38 -13.11 11.13
CA GLY A 4 -16.57 -12.72 10.33
C GLY A 4 -17.05 -11.26 10.47
N LYS A 5 -16.61 -10.52 11.50
CA LYS A 5 -17.02 -9.14 11.81
C LYS A 5 -16.45 -8.10 10.82
N SER A 6 -15.42 -8.46 10.05
CA SER A 6 -14.87 -7.59 9.01
C SER A 6 -15.39 -7.96 7.62
N SER A 7 -16.40 -7.20 7.18
CA SER A 7 -17.00 -7.34 5.84
C SER A 7 -15.98 -7.04 4.73
N HIS A 8 -15.11 -6.05 4.93
CA HIS A 8 -14.10 -5.65 3.95
C HIS A 8 -13.01 -6.71 3.77
N ILE A 9 -12.56 -7.37 4.84
CA ILE A 9 -11.58 -8.47 4.73
C ILE A 9 -12.22 -9.65 3.98
N ARG A 10 -13.49 -9.98 4.28
CA ARG A 10 -14.18 -11.10 3.60
C ARG A 10 -14.30 -10.87 2.10
N ARG A 11 -14.67 -9.65 1.68
CA ARG A 11 -14.75 -9.28 0.26
C ARG A 11 -13.40 -9.41 -0.44
N ARG A 12 -12.33 -8.85 0.15
CA ARG A 12 -10.96 -8.93 -0.40
C ARG A 12 -10.48 -10.37 -0.54
N HIS A 13 -10.70 -11.19 0.49
CA HIS A 13 -10.33 -12.60 0.47
C HIS A 13 -11.07 -13.39 -0.62
N ASN A 14 -12.35 -13.10 -0.84
CA ASN A 14 -13.12 -13.77 -1.89
C ASN A 14 -12.53 -13.48 -3.28
N SER A 15 -12.20 -12.22 -3.58
CA SER A 15 -11.57 -11.84 -4.85
C SER A 15 -10.21 -12.52 -5.05
N VAL A 16 -9.35 -12.51 -4.03
CA VAL A 16 -8.03 -13.18 -4.11
C VAL A 16 -8.19 -14.68 -4.34
N ARG A 17 -9.13 -15.34 -3.63
CA ARG A 17 -9.40 -16.78 -3.84
C ARG A 17 -9.86 -17.09 -5.25
N GLN A 18 -10.76 -16.29 -5.81
CA GLN A 18 -11.23 -16.49 -7.19
C GLN A 18 -10.08 -16.38 -8.20
N LEU A 19 -9.20 -15.38 -8.03
CA LEU A 19 -8.04 -15.20 -8.90
C LEU A 19 -7.02 -16.36 -8.79
N LEU A 20 -6.86 -16.93 -7.60
CA LEU A 20 -6.04 -18.13 -7.40
C LEU A 20 -6.66 -19.35 -8.08
N SER A 21 -7.97 -19.55 -7.90
CA SER A 21 -8.70 -20.67 -8.49
C SER A 21 -8.75 -20.61 -10.02
N SER A 22 -8.78 -19.41 -10.61
CA SER A 22 -8.67 -19.24 -12.06
C SER A 22 -7.25 -19.35 -12.59
N GLY A 23 -6.24 -19.48 -11.72
CA GLY A 23 -4.83 -19.54 -12.10
C GLY A 23 -4.27 -18.21 -12.66
N ILE A 24 -5.01 -17.11 -12.54
CA ILE A 24 -4.58 -15.79 -13.02
C ILE A 24 -3.40 -15.27 -12.17
N ILE A 25 -3.43 -15.56 -10.87
CA ILE A 25 -2.36 -15.18 -9.94
C ILE A 25 -1.79 -16.42 -9.28
N THR A 26 -0.48 -16.41 -9.04
CA THR A 26 0.23 -17.37 -8.20
C THR A 26 0.74 -16.65 -6.96
N ILE A 27 0.91 -17.38 -5.86
CA ILE A 27 1.46 -16.83 -4.62
C ILE A 27 2.80 -17.49 -4.37
N ASP A 28 3.81 -16.65 -4.20
CA ASP A 28 5.14 -17.06 -3.73
C ASP A 28 5.52 -16.27 -2.48
N TYR A 29 6.29 -16.90 -1.60
CA TYR A 29 6.77 -16.28 -0.39
C TYR A 29 8.11 -15.58 -0.65
N VAL A 30 8.13 -14.26 -0.45
CA VAL A 30 9.36 -13.46 -0.49
C VAL A 30 9.75 -13.07 0.92
N LYS A 31 11.01 -13.30 1.29
CA LYS A 31 11.53 -12.89 2.60
C LYS A 31 11.49 -11.37 2.72
N SER A 32 11.15 -10.85 3.90
CA SER A 32 10.97 -9.40 4.11
C SER A 32 12.16 -8.54 3.66
N LYS A 33 13.39 -9.03 3.80
CA LYS A 33 14.60 -8.30 3.37
C LYS A 33 14.66 -8.08 1.84
N ASP A 34 14.00 -8.97 1.09
CA ASP A 34 13.96 -8.97 -0.37
C ASP A 34 12.62 -8.38 -0.89
N ASN A 35 11.74 -7.91 0.00
CA ASN A 35 10.44 -7.37 -0.37
C ASN A 35 10.53 -5.91 -0.83
N VAL A 36 10.74 -5.72 -2.14
CA VAL A 36 10.81 -4.41 -2.81
C VAL A 36 9.52 -3.58 -2.63
N SER A 37 8.38 -4.23 -2.37
CA SER A 37 7.10 -3.53 -2.16
C SER A 37 6.90 -3.02 -0.73
N ASP A 38 7.68 -3.50 0.24
CA ASP A 38 7.51 -3.12 1.65
C ASP A 38 7.60 -1.59 1.85
N PRO A 39 8.60 -0.88 1.30
CA PRO A 39 8.68 0.58 1.42
C PRO A 39 7.46 1.32 0.89
N LEU A 40 6.73 0.73 -0.07
CA LEU A 40 5.55 1.33 -0.70
C LEU A 40 4.25 1.08 0.07
N THR A 41 4.25 0.13 1.02
CA THR A 41 3.05 -0.24 1.81
C THR A 41 3.11 0.26 3.25
N LYS A 42 4.29 0.70 3.71
CA LYS A 42 4.49 1.29 5.04
C LYS A 42 4.12 2.78 5.03
N GLY A 43 3.77 3.28 6.21
CA GLY A 43 3.70 4.72 6.44
C GLY A 43 5.11 5.30 6.43
N LEU A 44 5.52 5.84 5.29
CA LEU A 44 6.75 6.60 5.18
C LEU A 44 6.58 7.97 5.85
N THR A 45 7.66 8.53 6.39
CA THR A 45 7.67 9.93 6.81
C THR A 45 7.37 10.82 5.61
N ARG A 46 6.77 12.00 5.83
CA ARG A 46 6.45 12.93 4.74
C ARG A 46 7.67 13.20 3.86
N GLU A 47 8.83 13.43 4.46
CA GLU A 47 10.08 13.64 3.74
C GLU A 47 10.50 12.43 2.88
N GLY A 48 10.30 11.20 3.38
CA GLY A 48 10.56 9.99 2.61
C GLY A 48 9.62 9.86 1.41
N VAL A 49 8.35 10.25 1.57
CA VAL A 49 7.37 10.30 0.48
C VAL A 49 7.74 11.36 -0.55
N GLU A 50 8.12 12.57 -0.13
CA GLU A 50 8.48 13.68 -1.04
C GLU A 50 9.70 13.34 -1.90
N ARG A 51 10.74 12.75 -1.31
CA ARG A 51 11.95 12.32 -2.04
C ARG A 51 11.65 11.19 -3.03
N SER A 52 10.91 10.16 -2.60
CA SER A 52 10.56 9.03 -3.46
C SER A 52 9.59 9.43 -4.59
N SER A 53 8.59 10.25 -4.29
CA SER A 53 7.62 10.76 -5.28
C SER A 53 8.27 11.64 -6.34
N THR A 54 9.19 12.54 -5.95
CA THR A 54 9.94 13.37 -6.91
C THR A 54 10.80 12.52 -7.84
N GLY A 55 11.48 11.49 -7.32
CA GLY A 55 12.26 10.54 -8.14
C GLY A 55 11.39 9.72 -9.11
N MET A 56 10.10 9.54 -8.80
CA MET A 56 9.12 8.87 -9.66
C MET A 56 8.38 9.83 -10.62
N GLY A 57 8.68 11.13 -10.59
CA GLY A 57 7.97 12.14 -11.39
C GLY A 57 6.54 12.43 -10.91
N LEU A 58 6.21 12.05 -9.67
CA LEU A 58 4.93 12.33 -9.05
C LEU A 58 4.99 13.67 -8.31
N CYS A 59 3.90 14.42 -8.33
CA CYS A 59 3.76 15.64 -7.52
C CYS A 59 3.19 15.27 -6.14
N PRO A 60 4.01 15.22 -5.08
CA PRO A 60 3.49 15.08 -3.73
C PRO A 60 2.58 16.26 -3.42
N ARG A 61 1.36 15.96 -2.98
CA ARG A 61 0.40 16.99 -2.59
C ARG A 61 0.83 17.56 -1.25
N THR A 62 1.78 18.49 -1.27
CA THR A 62 2.10 19.29 -0.10
C THR A 62 0.81 20.02 0.27
N SER A 63 0.22 19.71 1.42
CA SER A 63 -0.76 20.62 2.00
C SER A 63 -0.04 21.95 2.16
N HIS A 64 -0.41 22.94 1.35
CA HIS A 64 0.01 24.30 1.57
C HIS A 64 -0.64 24.69 2.89
N ARG A 65 0.09 24.53 3.99
CA ARG A 65 -0.20 25.24 5.23
C ARG A 65 0.09 26.70 4.89
N SER A 66 -0.90 27.37 4.30
CA SER A 66 -0.97 28.82 4.28
C SER A 66 -1.14 29.24 5.74
N GLY A 67 -0.02 29.24 6.46
CA GLY A 67 0.12 29.99 7.69
C GLY A 67 0.32 31.43 7.27
N ASN A 68 -0.76 32.19 7.25
CA ASN A 68 -0.69 33.62 7.45
C ASN A 68 -0.45 33.84 8.95
N SER A 69 0.77 34.25 9.26
CA SER A 69 1.13 34.94 10.49
C SER A 69 0.42 36.29 10.53
N THR A 70 -0.46 36.52 11.51
CA THR A 70 -0.43 37.65 12.45
C THR A 70 -1.30 37.28 13.64
#